data_AF-A0A1B6LV02-F1
#
_entry.id   AF-A0A1B6LV02-F1
#
_cell.length_a   1.000
_cell.length_b   1.000
_cell.length_c   1.000
_cell.angle_alpha   90.00
_cell.angle_beta   90.00
_cell.angle_gamma   90.00
#
_symmetry.space_group_name_H-M   'P 1'
#
loop_
_entity.id
_entity.type
_entity.pdbx_description
1 polymer ?
#
loop_
_entity_poly.entity_id
_entity_poly.type
_entity_poly.pdbx_seq_one_letter_code
_entity_poly.pdbx_strand_id
1 'polypeptide(L)'
;DVIQEAVERAELSEQHQKVLKSSVRSSKNVMQETGSDSIDRKRMVDKFRRIFEFYISNTFHDLIFSSDLSHNERKVLHVLGETLQLKTKSYGKANSRHLVVFRIFKSVDILKMLIACGGEDEKYVLIPPEDPSETWYPEKTMQLVAELSKGVAD
;
A
#
# COMPACT_ATOMS: atom_id res chain seq x y z
N ASP A 1 -17.34 8.56 -34.94
CA ASP A 1 -18.16 8.90 -33.76
C ASP A 1 -17.53 8.43 -32.46
N VAL A 2 -16.90 9.34 -31.72
CA VAL A 2 -16.23 9.08 -30.43
C VAL A 2 -17.24 8.69 -29.33
N ILE A 3 -18.50 9.08 -29.51
CA ILE A 3 -19.57 8.85 -28.54
C ILE A 3 -20.03 7.39 -28.56
N GLN A 4 -20.09 6.74 -29.72
CA GLN A 4 -20.50 5.32 -29.81
C GLN A 4 -19.47 4.38 -29.17
N GLU A 5 -18.17 4.65 -29.36
CA GLU A 5 -17.11 3.82 -28.78
C GLU A 5 -17.06 3.92 -27.24
N ALA A 6 -17.41 5.09 -26.68
CA ALA A 6 -17.50 5.26 -25.23
C ALA A 6 -18.70 4.53 -24.62
N VAL A 7 -19.84 4.47 -25.34
CA VAL A 7 -21.04 3.76 -24.89
C VAL A 7 -20.81 2.24 -24.92
N GLU A 8 -20.19 1.72 -25.97
CA GLU A 8 -19.92 0.28 -26.10
C GLU A 8 -18.92 -0.23 -25.04
N ARG A 9 -17.93 0.58 -24.66
CA ARG A 9 -17.01 0.26 -23.55
C ARG A 9 -17.69 0.30 -22.18
N ALA A 10 -18.69 1.16 -21.99
CA ALA A 10 -19.45 1.22 -20.75
C ALA A 10 -20.37 -0.01 -20.59
N GLU A 11 -21.03 -0.44 -21.67
CA GLU A 11 -21.91 -1.62 -21.66
C GLU A 11 -21.14 -2.93 -21.39
N LEU A 12 -19.93 -3.07 -21.95
CA LEU A 12 -19.04 -4.21 -21.66
C LEU A 12 -18.58 -4.25 -20.19
N SER A 13 -18.41 -3.08 -19.56
CA SER A 13 -18.04 -2.97 -18.14
C SER A 13 -19.19 -3.38 -17.21
N GLU A 14 -20.42 -2.98 -17.53
CA GLU A 14 -21.60 -3.33 -16.74
C GLU A 14 -21.95 -4.83 -16.83
N GLN A 15 -21.77 -5.45 -18.00
CA GLN A 15 -21.96 -6.90 -18.14
C GLN A 15 -20.93 -7.70 -17.32
N HIS A 16 -19.66 -7.29 -17.31
CA HIS A 16 -18.63 -7.92 -16.48
C HIS A 16 -18.93 -7.80 -14.98
N GLN A 17 -19.49 -6.67 -14.55
CA GLN A 17 -19.89 -6.47 -13.15
C GLN A 17 -21.14 -7.28 -12.74
N LYS A 18 -22.05 -7.57 -13.67
CA LYS A 18 -23.22 -8.44 -13.40
C LYS A 18 -22.83 -9.91 -13.23
N VAL A 19 -21.90 -10.41 -14.04
CA VAL A 19 -21.44 -11.82 -13.98
C VAL A 19 -20.78 -12.15 -12.63
N LEU A 20 -20.04 -11.20 -12.04
CA LEU A 20 -19.39 -11.40 -10.74
C LEU A 20 -20.37 -11.36 -9.55
N LYS A 21 -21.50 -10.63 -9.68
CA LYS A 21 -22.48 -10.47 -8.58
C LYS A 21 -23.52 -11.60 -8.53
N SER A 22 -23.75 -12.34 -9.62
CA SER A 22 -24.76 -13.40 -9.65
C SER A 22 -24.29 -14.76 -9.13
N SER A 23 -22.98 -14.96 -8.90
CA SER A 23 -22.47 -16.27 -8.45
C SER A 23 -22.59 -16.52 -6.93
N VAL A 24 -23.11 -15.58 -6.15
CA VAL A 24 -23.26 -15.72 -4.69
C VAL A 24 -24.74 -15.75 -4.33
N ARG A 25 -25.42 -16.83 -4.71
CA ARG A 25 -26.69 -17.19 -4.07
C ARG A 25 -26.68 -18.66 -3.69
N SER A 26 -27.10 -18.86 -2.44
CA SER A 26 -27.51 -20.11 -1.83
C SER A 26 -26.40 -20.91 -1.18
N SER A 27 -26.31 -20.80 0.15
CA SER A 27 -26.61 -21.92 1.04
C SER A 27 -26.79 -21.41 2.47
N LYS A 28 -28.04 -21.35 2.92
CA LYS A 28 -28.37 -21.34 4.36
C LYS A 28 -28.51 -22.78 4.81
N ASN A 29 -27.97 -23.06 5.99
CA ASN A 29 -27.95 -24.32 6.76
C ASN A 29 -26.94 -25.38 6.27
N VAL A 30 -25.93 -25.66 7.10
CA VAL A 30 -25.83 -26.88 7.92
C VAL A 30 -24.76 -26.63 8.99
N MET A 31 -25.11 -26.97 10.22
CA MET A 31 -24.27 -26.96 11.40
C MET A 31 -23.22 -28.07 11.27
N GLN A 32 -21.93 -27.72 11.21
CA GLN A 32 -20.80 -28.59 11.55
C GLN A 32 -19.54 -27.73 11.69
N GLU A 33 -19.14 -27.48 12.94
CA GLU A 33 -17.86 -26.89 13.29
C GLU A 33 -16.73 -27.91 13.14
N THR A 34 -15.50 -27.38 13.07
CA THR A 34 -14.19 -28.06 13.17
C THR A 34 -13.56 -28.55 11.85
N GLY A 35 -13.08 -27.61 11.03
CA GLY A 35 -12.10 -27.92 9.97
C GLY A 35 -11.94 -26.86 8.88
N SER A 36 -13.06 -26.33 8.37
CA SER A 36 -13.07 -25.43 7.20
C SER A 36 -12.54 -24.03 7.51
N ASP A 37 -12.89 -23.48 8.67
CA ASP A 37 -12.57 -22.08 9.04
C ASP A 37 -11.06 -21.81 9.12
N SER A 38 -10.27 -22.81 9.53
CA SER A 38 -8.81 -22.68 9.62
C SER A 38 -8.14 -22.60 8.23
N ILE A 39 -8.67 -23.35 7.26
CA ILE A 39 -8.17 -23.37 5.88
C ILE A 39 -8.49 -22.05 5.19
N ASP A 40 -9.72 -21.55 5.36
CA ASP A 40 -10.15 -20.27 4.78
C ASP A 40 -9.37 -19.10 5.36
N ARG A 41 -9.15 -19.11 6.67
CA ARG A 41 -8.30 -18.10 7.33
C ARG A 41 -6.86 -18.14 6.81
N LYS A 42 -6.28 -19.33 6.64
CA LYS A 42 -4.92 -19.46 6.11
C LYS A 42 -4.82 -18.93 4.68
N ARG A 43 -5.76 -19.30 3.80
CA ARG A 43 -5.83 -18.80 2.41
C ARG A 43 -5.94 -17.27 2.36
N MET A 44 -6.75 -16.69 3.25
CA MET A 44 -6.87 -15.23 3.38
C MET A 44 -5.55 -14.58 3.82
N VAL A 45 -4.88 -15.12 4.84
CA VAL A 45 -3.57 -14.63 5.31
C VAL A 45 -2.53 -14.70 4.20
N ASP A 46 -2.45 -15.82 3.47
CA ASP A 46 -1.51 -16.02 2.37
C ASP A 46 -1.77 -15.03 1.22
N LYS A 47 -3.04 -14.73 0.93
CA LYS A 47 -3.42 -13.71 -0.06
C LYS A 47 -2.94 -12.32 0.34
N PHE A 48 -3.20 -11.90 1.57
CA PHE A 48 -2.76 -10.58 2.05
C PHE A 48 -1.24 -10.47 2.14
N ARG A 49 -0.55 -11.54 2.54
CA ARG A 49 0.92 -11.57 2.55
C ARG A 49 1.50 -11.29 1.16
N ARG A 50 1.01 -11.96 0.12
CA ARG A 50 1.47 -11.72 -1.26
C ARG A 50 1.24 -10.29 -1.72
N ILE A 51 0.12 -9.67 -1.32
CA ILE A 51 -0.16 -8.26 -1.62
C ILE A 51 0.89 -7.37 -0.94
N PHE A 52 1.24 -7.63 0.32
CA PHE A 52 2.23 -6.83 1.05
C PHE A 52 3.64 -7.03 0.50
N GLU A 53 4.02 -8.25 0.14
CA GLU A 53 5.31 -8.54 -0.50
C GLU A 53 5.45 -7.82 -1.84
N PHE A 54 4.43 -7.90 -2.70
CA PHE A 54 4.39 -7.16 -3.96
C PHE A 54 4.47 -5.64 -3.71
N TYR A 55 3.71 -5.14 -2.75
CA TYR A 55 3.74 -3.73 -2.36
C TYR A 55 5.14 -3.26 -1.94
N ILE A 56 5.83 -4.03 -1.09
CA ILE A 56 7.19 -3.72 -0.62
C ILE A 56 8.19 -3.65 -1.78
N SER A 57 8.04 -4.50 -2.78
CA SER A 57 8.96 -4.59 -3.91
C SER A 57 8.69 -3.60 -5.04
N ASN A 58 7.46 -3.11 -5.19
CA ASN A 58 7.05 -2.44 -6.43
C ASN A 58 6.70 -0.95 -6.29
N THR A 59 6.52 -0.42 -5.09
CA THR A 59 6.08 0.97 -4.94
C THR A 59 6.57 1.65 -3.65
N PHE A 60 6.61 2.98 -3.69
CA PHE A 60 6.90 3.87 -2.56
C PHE A 60 5.66 4.62 -2.06
N HIS A 61 4.58 4.67 -2.85
CA HIS A 61 3.31 5.26 -2.45
C HIS A 61 2.62 4.41 -1.38
N ASP A 62 1.67 4.99 -0.65
CA ASP A 62 0.92 4.25 0.37
C ASP A 62 -0.10 3.27 -0.27
N LEU A 63 -0.23 2.07 0.31
CA LEU A 63 -1.24 1.09 -0.13
C LEU A 63 -2.56 1.31 0.61
N ILE A 64 -3.65 1.46 -0.14
CA ILE A 64 -4.99 1.75 0.42
C ILE A 64 -5.94 0.60 0.12
N PHE A 65 -6.54 0.03 1.16
CA PHE A 65 -7.66 -0.89 1.06
C PHE A 65 -8.99 -0.15 1.22
N SER A 66 -9.97 -0.50 0.39
CA SER A 66 -11.33 0.03 0.47
C SER A 66 -12.00 -0.29 1.81
N SER A 67 -13.16 0.33 2.06
CA SER A 67 -13.96 0.10 3.25
C SER A 67 -14.58 -1.28 3.35
N ASP A 68 -14.50 -2.09 2.30
CA ASP A 68 -15.15 -3.40 2.18
C ASP A 68 -14.54 -4.48 3.08
N LEU A 69 -13.39 -4.19 3.69
CA LEU A 69 -12.78 -5.08 4.66
C LEU A 69 -13.66 -5.26 5.90
N SER A 70 -13.82 -6.52 6.31
CA SER A 70 -14.40 -6.89 7.59
C SER A 70 -13.48 -6.50 8.75
N HIS A 71 -14.00 -6.56 9.99
CA HIS A 71 -13.19 -6.33 11.18
C HIS A 71 -12.04 -7.35 11.32
N ASN A 72 -12.30 -8.62 11.02
CA ASN A 72 -11.31 -9.69 11.12
C ASN A 72 -10.20 -9.53 10.07
N GLU A 73 -10.55 -9.18 8.83
CA GLU A 73 -9.56 -8.91 7.79
C GLU A 73 -8.65 -7.74 8.17
N ARG A 74 -9.21 -6.64 8.67
CA ARG A 74 -8.40 -5.51 9.17
C ARG A 74 -7.44 -5.95 10.28
N LYS A 75 -7.90 -6.78 11.23
CA LYS A 75 -7.04 -7.30 12.30
C LYS A 75 -5.89 -8.16 11.74
N VAL A 76 -6.17 -9.01 10.75
CA VAL A 76 -5.15 -9.81 10.07
C VAL A 76 -4.13 -8.92 9.34
N LEU A 77 -4.59 -7.90 8.62
CA LEU A 77 -3.72 -6.94 7.93
C LEU A 77 -2.84 -6.15 8.89
N HIS A 78 -3.37 -5.73 10.04
CA HIS A 78 -2.58 -5.05 11.08
C HIS A 78 -1.44 -5.95 11.59
N VAL A 79 -1.75 -7.21 11.95
CA VAL A 79 -0.75 -8.19 12.43
C VAL A 79 0.29 -8.52 11.35
N LEU A 80 -0.15 -8.72 10.11
CA LEU A 80 0.78 -8.96 8.98
C LEU A 80 1.68 -7.74 8.73
N GLY A 81 1.13 -6.53 8.82
CA GLY A 81 1.88 -5.31 8.62
C GLY A 81 2.99 -5.17 9.65
N GLU A 82 2.68 -5.38 10.93
CA GLU A 82 3.67 -5.37 12.01
C GLU A 82 4.78 -6.42 11.79
N THR A 83 4.40 -7.64 11.38
CA THR A 83 5.36 -8.72 11.08
C THR A 83 6.32 -8.35 9.95
N LEU A 84 5.85 -7.57 8.97
CA LEU A 84 6.62 -7.12 7.81
C LEU A 84 7.20 -5.70 7.99
N GLN A 85 7.21 -5.17 9.22
CA GLN A 85 7.73 -3.83 9.54
C GLN A 85 7.04 -2.69 8.76
N LEU A 86 5.78 -2.89 8.41
CA LEU A 86 4.91 -1.88 7.81
C LEU A 86 4.06 -1.23 8.89
N LYS A 87 3.77 0.07 8.72
CA LYS A 87 2.80 0.75 9.56
C LYS A 87 1.43 0.62 8.93
N THR A 88 0.41 0.33 9.73
CA THR A 88 -0.96 0.20 9.26
C THR A 88 -1.88 1.09 10.08
N LYS A 89 -2.78 1.84 9.43
CA LYS A 89 -3.74 2.71 10.10
C LYS A 89 -5.05 2.72 9.36
N SER A 90 -6.13 2.55 10.10
CA SER A 90 -7.48 2.63 9.53
C SER A 90 -8.10 3.99 9.81
N TYR A 91 -8.58 4.66 8.77
CA TYR A 91 -9.14 6.02 8.80
C TYR A 91 -10.63 6.00 8.49
N GLY A 92 -11.37 7.02 8.94
CA GLY A 92 -12.83 7.11 8.81
C GLY A 92 -13.58 6.48 9.98
N LYS A 93 -14.92 6.41 9.88
CA LYS A 93 -15.81 5.93 10.95
C LYS A 93 -16.64 4.74 10.48
N ALA A 94 -16.81 3.73 11.34
CA ALA A 94 -17.65 2.57 11.12
C ALA A 94 -17.52 1.96 9.70
N ASN A 95 -18.57 2.05 8.89
CA ASN A 95 -18.66 1.41 7.57
C ASN A 95 -17.92 2.16 6.46
N SER A 96 -17.46 3.39 6.69
CA SER A 96 -16.64 4.14 5.73
C SER A 96 -15.13 4.01 6.02
N ARG A 97 -14.75 3.02 6.84
CA ARG A 97 -13.39 2.89 7.36
C ARG A 97 -12.48 2.19 6.36
N HIS A 98 -11.55 2.92 5.76
CA HIS A 98 -10.51 2.35 4.89
C HIS A 98 -9.24 2.09 5.69
N LEU A 99 -8.40 1.18 5.19
CA LEU A 99 -7.12 0.82 5.83
C LEU A 99 -5.97 1.25 4.92
N VAL A 100 -5.05 2.04 5.48
CA VAL A 100 -3.84 2.51 4.78
C VAL A 100 -2.63 1.80 5.37
N VAL A 101 -1.74 1.36 4.49
CA VAL A 101 -0.47 0.70 4.81
C VAL A 101 0.67 1.59 4.32
N PHE A 102 1.58 1.93 5.22
CA PHE A 102 2.72 2.79 4.98
C PHE A 102 4.00 1.98 5.12
N ARG A 103 4.96 2.25 4.26
CA ARG A 103 6.34 1.82 4.50
C ARG A 103 6.99 2.75 5.52
N ILE A 104 7.80 2.16 6.39
CA ILE A 104 8.64 2.91 7.31
C ILE A 104 9.99 3.08 6.62
N PHE A 105 10.30 4.32 6.22
CA PHE A 105 11.59 4.66 5.63
C PHE A 105 12.47 5.33 6.68
N LYS A 106 13.77 5.01 6.67
CA LYS A 106 14.74 5.81 7.42
C LYS A 106 14.88 7.17 6.72
N SER A 107 15.15 8.24 7.48
CA SER A 107 15.30 9.59 6.90
C SER A 107 16.34 9.63 5.78
N VAL A 108 17.39 8.83 5.88
CA VAL A 108 18.43 8.68 4.84
C VAL A 108 17.87 8.09 3.55
N ASP A 109 16.95 7.12 3.63
CA ASP A 109 16.33 6.52 2.44
C ASP A 109 15.37 7.49 1.77
N ILE A 110 14.61 8.26 2.56
CA ILE A 110 13.76 9.34 2.07
C ILE A 110 14.61 10.39 1.35
N LEU A 111 15.74 10.80 1.95
CA LEU A 111 16.67 11.76 1.34
C LEU A 111 17.22 11.25 0.01
N LYS A 112 17.69 10.00 -0.05
CA LYS A 112 18.18 9.38 -1.30
C LYS A 112 17.11 9.35 -2.38
N MET A 113 15.88 8.98 -2.01
CA MET A 113 14.73 8.95 -2.91
C MET A 113 14.42 10.35 -3.45
N LEU A 114 14.34 11.36 -2.57
CA LEU A 114 14.04 12.72 -2.97
C LEU A 114 15.12 13.31 -3.87
N ILE A 115 16.39 13.07 -3.59
CA ILE A 115 17.49 13.49 -4.47
C ILE A 115 17.32 12.85 -5.87
N ALA A 116 16.96 11.57 -5.94
CA ALA A 116 16.77 10.87 -7.21
C ALA A 116 15.58 11.39 -8.04
N CYS A 117 14.56 11.98 -7.41
CA CYS A 117 13.39 12.55 -8.09
C CYS A 117 13.42 14.09 -8.21
N GLY A 118 14.58 14.73 -8.01
CA GLY A 118 14.75 16.17 -8.24
C GLY A 118 14.47 17.06 -7.02
N GLY A 119 14.29 16.46 -5.84
CA GLY A 119 14.20 17.16 -4.56
C GLY A 119 12.80 17.22 -3.95
N GLU A 120 11.78 16.71 -4.64
CA GLU A 120 10.40 16.73 -4.13
C GLU A 120 9.58 15.53 -4.64
N ASP A 121 8.58 15.14 -3.85
CA ASP A 121 7.52 14.21 -4.23
C ASP A 121 6.16 14.69 -3.64
N GLU A 122 5.13 13.85 -3.75
CA GLU A 122 3.79 14.16 -3.23
C GLU A 122 3.74 14.41 -1.70
N LYS A 123 4.77 13.96 -0.96
CA LYS A 123 4.77 13.87 0.50
C LYS A 123 5.87 14.71 1.16
N TYR A 124 6.98 14.94 0.48
CA TYR A 124 8.16 15.58 1.02
C TYR A 124 8.80 16.54 0.00
N VAL A 125 9.40 17.61 0.52
CA VAL A 125 10.22 18.55 -0.24
C VAL A 125 11.54 18.70 0.51
N LEU A 126 12.66 18.62 -0.21
CA LEU A 126 13.98 18.93 0.32
C LEU A 126 14.14 20.44 0.42
N ILE A 127 14.21 20.92 1.66
CA ILE A 127 14.48 22.33 1.94
C ILE A 127 16.00 22.48 2.11
N PRO A 128 16.69 23.23 1.23
CA PRO A 128 18.10 23.52 1.43
C PRO A 128 18.28 24.42 2.67
N PRO A 129 19.42 24.32 3.39
CA PRO A 129 19.74 25.22 4.48
C PRO A 129 19.74 26.69 3.99
N GLU A 130 19.33 27.61 4.86
CA GLU A 130 19.03 29.03 4.54
C GLU A 130 20.22 29.89 4.08
N ASP A 131 21.42 29.32 3.95
CA ASP A 131 22.63 30.04 3.54
C ASP A 131 23.10 29.59 2.13
N PRO A 132 22.66 30.26 1.05
CA PRO A 132 22.78 29.79 -0.33
C PRO A 132 24.13 30.13 -1.01
N SER A 133 25.21 30.38 -0.25
CA SER A 133 26.48 30.81 -0.85
C SER A 133 27.24 29.73 -1.63
N GLU A 134 26.86 28.45 -1.52
CA GLU A 134 27.34 27.41 -2.42
C GLU A 134 26.17 26.54 -2.86
N THR A 135 25.72 26.79 -4.09
CA THR A 135 25.25 25.76 -5.04
C THR A 135 25.08 24.39 -4.40
N TRP A 136 23.86 24.07 -3.97
CA TRP A 136 23.50 22.73 -3.54
C TRP A 136 23.94 21.74 -4.63
N TYR A 137 24.97 20.93 -4.36
CA TYR A 137 25.51 19.95 -5.29
C TYR A 137 24.98 18.57 -4.92
N PRO A 138 23.98 18.04 -5.64
CA PRO A 138 23.40 16.73 -5.36
C PRO A 138 24.49 15.64 -5.27
N GLU A 139 25.48 15.64 -6.17
CA GLU A 139 26.59 14.69 -6.13
C GLU A 139 27.41 14.75 -4.82
N LYS A 140 27.88 15.93 -4.41
CA LYS A 140 28.71 16.06 -3.18
C LYS A 140 27.89 15.71 -1.94
N THR A 141 26.63 16.13 -1.88
CA THR A 141 25.72 15.76 -0.78
C THR A 141 25.50 14.26 -0.74
N MET A 142 25.32 13.59 -1.88
CA MET A 142 25.18 12.14 -1.95
C MET A 142 26.44 11.40 -1.50
N GLN A 143 27.62 11.93 -1.86
CA GLN A 143 28.90 11.38 -1.42
C GLN A 143 29.06 11.48 0.10
N LEU A 144 28.75 12.64 0.67
CA LEU A 144 28.76 12.87 2.12
C LEU A 144 27.76 11.98 2.86
N VAL A 145 26.53 11.86 2.36
CA VAL A 145 25.50 10.97 2.94
C VAL A 145 25.95 9.51 2.89
N ALA A 146 26.58 9.08 1.79
CA ALA A 146 27.13 7.73 1.66
C ALA A 146 28.31 7.47 2.60
N GLU A 147 29.17 8.46 2.84
CA GLU A 147 30.26 8.39 3.82
C GLU A 147 29.77 8.33 5.26
N LEU A 148 28.84 9.22 5.64
CA LEU A 148 28.25 9.26 6.98
C LEU A 148 27.47 7.97 7.29
N SER A 149 26.83 7.37 6.27
CA SER A 149 26.12 6.09 6.42
C SER A 149 27.05 4.89 6.66
N LYS A 150 28.35 5.00 6.36
CA LYS A 150 29.35 3.93 6.60
C LYS A 150 29.90 3.94 8.03
N GLY A 151 29.76 5.05 8.74
CA GLY A 151 30.29 5.23 10.10
C GLY A 151 29.33 4.81 11.23
N VAL A 152 28.08 4.50 10.91
CA VAL A 152 27.09 3.99 11.88
C VAL A 152 27.14 2.46 11.82
N ALA A 153 28.12 1.87 12.49
CA ALA A 153 28.05 0.47 12.86
C ALA A 153 26.96 0.31 13.94
N ASP A 154 26.09 -0.69 13.77
CA ASP A 154 25.04 -1.09 14.72
C ASP A 154 25.58 -1.30 16.16
#